data_AF-A0A2Y9TWS5-F1
#
_entry.id   AF-A0A2Y9TWS5-F1
#
_cell.length_a   1.000
_cell.length_b   1.000
_cell.length_c   1.000
_cell.angle_alpha   90.00
_cell.angle_beta   90.00
_cell.angle_gamma   90.00
#
_symmetry.space_group_name_H-M   'P 1'
#
loop_
_entity.id
_entity.type
_entity.pdbx_description
1 polymer ?
#
loop_
_entity_poly.entity_id
_entity_poly.type
_entity_poly.pdbx_seq_one_letter_code
_entity_poly.pdbx_strand_id
1 'polypeptide(L)'
;MNGYLYAAVISLFLTFSHVTWAVEVEVPGLITDHTVTATGHDFYRAFSDKWDKDFKGNITISEKPSARWGSWITIKIDQDVLHQAFLFPTKRDFNRNVELATDKVAEKLARRQVDQSLLNTGDLTRDEF
;
A
#
# COMPACT_ATOMS: atom_id res chain seq x y z
N MET A 1 20.01 -48.50 -39.46
CA MET A 1 19.67 -47.09 -39.74
C MET A 1 18.47 -46.58 -38.91
N ASN A 2 18.14 -47.22 -37.77
CA ASN A 2 16.91 -46.91 -37.01
C ASN A 2 17.19 -46.28 -35.63
N GLY A 3 18.42 -46.37 -35.11
CA GLY A 3 18.78 -45.82 -33.78
C GLY A 3 18.85 -44.30 -33.73
N TYR A 4 19.23 -43.65 -34.83
CA TYR A 4 19.30 -42.19 -34.92
C TYR A 4 17.91 -41.52 -34.89
N LEU A 5 16.88 -42.24 -35.34
CA LEU A 5 15.50 -41.76 -35.30
C LEU A 5 14.97 -41.71 -33.86
N TYR A 6 15.25 -42.74 -33.06
CA TYR A 6 14.86 -42.76 -31.64
C TYR A 6 15.64 -41.72 -30.82
N ALA A 7 16.93 -41.52 -31.11
CA ALA A 7 17.74 -40.49 -30.46
C ALA A 7 17.22 -39.06 -30.75
N ALA A 8 16.76 -38.80 -31.97
CA ALA A 8 16.18 -37.51 -32.34
C ALA A 8 14.84 -37.23 -31.62
N VAL A 9 13.99 -38.25 -31.45
CA VAL A 9 12.71 -38.11 -30.75
C VAL A 9 12.88 -37.87 -29.25
N ILE A 10 13.87 -38.51 -28.62
CA ILE A 10 14.18 -38.30 -27.19
C ILE A 10 14.75 -36.90 -26.95
N SER A 11 15.57 -36.39 -27.88
CA SER A 11 16.13 -35.03 -27.80
C SER A 11 15.04 -33.94 -27.90
N LEU A 12 13.99 -34.19 -28.70
CA LEU A 12 12.88 -33.24 -28.87
C LEU A 12 11.98 -33.12 -27.63
N PHE A 13 11.94 -34.15 -26.78
CA PHE A 13 11.20 -34.09 -25.50
C PHE A 13 11.96 -33.35 -24.38
N LEU A 14 13.28 -33.15 -24.52
CA LEU A 14 14.11 -32.49 -23.50
C LEU A 14 14.18 -30.97 -23.63
N THR A 15 13.61 -30.37 -24.69
CA THR A 15 13.64 -28.91 -24.90
C THR A 15 12.37 -28.19 -24.45
N PHE A 16 11.37 -28.90 -23.92
CA PHE A 16 10.28 -28.28 -23.16
C PHE A 16 10.74 -27.94 -21.74
N SER A 17 11.80 -27.13 -21.65
CA SER A 17 12.13 -26.45 -20.40
C SER A 17 10.94 -25.58 -20.05
N HIS A 18 10.20 -25.97 -19.02
CA HIS A 18 9.11 -25.17 -18.49
C HIS A 18 9.66 -23.79 -18.15
N VAL A 19 9.29 -22.78 -18.95
CA VAL A 19 9.43 -21.38 -18.55
C VAL A 19 8.48 -21.19 -17.38
N THR A 20 9.01 -21.36 -16.17
CA THR A 20 8.32 -20.96 -14.96
C THR A 20 8.35 -19.44 -14.94
N TRP A 21 7.26 -18.83 -15.37
CA TRP A 21 6.99 -17.43 -15.06
C TRP A 21 6.89 -17.35 -13.54
N ALA A 22 7.97 -16.89 -12.90
CA ALA A 22 7.93 -16.55 -11.50
C ALA A 22 6.92 -15.40 -11.39
N VAL A 23 5.72 -15.70 -10.89
CA VAL A 23 4.83 -14.66 -10.38
C VAL A 23 5.59 -14.05 -9.22
N GLU A 24 6.22 -12.90 -9.47
CA GLU A 24 6.78 -12.10 -8.40
C GLU A 24 5.61 -11.73 -7.48
N VAL A 25 5.57 -12.35 -6.31
CA VAL A 25 4.57 -12.02 -5.30
C VAL A 25 4.91 -10.62 -4.84
N GLU A 26 4.18 -9.65 -5.38
CA GLU A 26 4.34 -8.26 -4.96
C GLU A 26 4.05 -8.19 -3.47
N VAL A 27 5.02 -7.71 -2.70
CA VAL A 27 4.88 -7.59 -1.24
C VAL A 27 3.81 -6.52 -0.97
N PRO A 28 2.68 -6.87 -0.33
CA PRO A 28 1.65 -5.90 -0.03
C PRO A 28 2.20 -4.86 0.95
N GLY A 29 1.78 -3.60 0.78
CA GLY A 29 2.11 -2.54 1.74
C GLY A 29 1.59 -2.88 3.14
N LEU A 30 2.28 -2.37 4.17
CA LEU A 30 1.95 -2.66 5.56
C LEU A 30 1.23 -1.48 6.22
N ILE A 31 0.16 -1.76 6.96
CA ILE A 31 -0.48 -0.79 7.87
C ILE A 31 -0.02 -1.05 9.30
N THR A 32 0.75 -0.12 9.88
CA THR A 32 1.31 -0.25 11.24
C THR A 32 0.47 0.52 12.27
N ASP A 33 0.24 -0.11 13.41
CA ASP A 33 -0.49 0.44 14.54
C ASP A 33 0.47 1.08 15.56
N HIS A 34 0.40 2.42 15.67
CA HIS A 34 1.06 3.21 16.71
C HIS A 34 0.02 3.96 17.56
N THR A 35 -1.11 3.31 17.82
CA THR A 35 -2.17 3.79 18.71
C THR A 35 -2.03 3.19 20.10
N VAL A 36 -2.57 3.88 21.11
CA VAL A 36 -2.43 3.53 22.53
C VAL A 36 -3.76 3.50 23.29
N THR A 37 -4.78 4.22 22.83
CA THR A 37 -6.10 4.21 23.45
C THR A 37 -7.01 3.18 22.79
N ALA A 38 -8.07 2.77 23.50
CA ALA A 38 -9.10 1.90 22.94
C ALA A 38 -9.72 2.51 21.67
N THR A 39 -10.08 3.80 21.69
CA THR A 39 -10.64 4.49 20.53
C THR A 39 -9.66 4.58 19.37
N GLY A 40 -8.36 4.78 19.63
CA GLY A 40 -7.33 4.75 18.61
C GLY A 40 -7.17 3.37 17.97
N HIS A 41 -7.14 2.33 18.79
CA HIS A 41 -7.02 0.96 18.30
C HIS A 41 -8.25 0.52 17.48
N ASP A 42 -9.44 0.92 17.93
CA ASP A 42 -10.67 0.72 17.16
C ASP A 42 -10.62 1.44 15.81
N PHE A 43 -10.05 2.66 15.78
CA PHE A 43 -9.86 3.40 14.53
C PHE A 43 -8.90 2.68 13.59
N TYR A 44 -7.77 2.19 14.10
CA TYR A 44 -6.81 1.41 13.32
C TYR A 44 -7.49 0.19 12.68
N ARG A 45 -8.26 -0.58 13.46
CA ARG A 45 -9.02 -1.74 12.96
C ARG A 45 -10.03 -1.35 11.89
N ALA A 46 -10.89 -0.38 12.19
CA ALA A 46 -11.94 0.05 11.27
C ALA A 46 -11.38 0.66 9.97
N PHE A 47 -10.24 1.35 10.04
CA PHE A 47 -9.53 1.85 8.86
C PHE A 47 -8.96 0.69 8.04
N SER A 48 -8.24 -0.24 8.70
CA SER A 48 -7.60 -1.38 8.03
C SER A 48 -8.62 -2.30 7.37
N ASP A 49 -9.77 -2.53 8.00
CA ASP A 49 -10.87 -3.34 7.46
C ASP A 49 -11.48 -2.71 6.19
N LYS A 50 -11.52 -1.38 6.10
CA LYS A 50 -12.02 -0.66 4.92
C LYS A 50 -10.95 -0.41 3.87
N TRP A 51 -9.69 -0.61 4.21
CA TRP A 51 -8.57 -0.34 3.33
C TRP A 51 -8.40 -1.48 2.33
N ASP A 52 -8.97 -1.31 1.14
CA ASP A 52 -8.92 -2.28 0.04
C ASP A 52 -8.16 -1.73 -1.19
N LYS A 53 -7.19 -0.83 -0.95
CA LYS A 53 -6.39 -0.25 -2.04
C LYS A 53 -5.08 -0.99 -2.17
N ASP A 54 -4.81 -1.47 -3.38
CA ASP A 54 -3.52 -2.00 -3.76
C ASP A 54 -2.48 -0.86 -3.74
N PHE A 55 -1.78 -0.76 -2.62
CA PHE A 55 -0.80 0.27 -2.36
C PHE A 55 0.46 -0.37 -1.78
N LYS A 56 1.59 -0.15 -2.45
CA LYS A 56 2.88 -0.79 -2.14
C LYS A 56 3.68 -0.09 -1.04
N GLY A 57 3.17 1.00 -0.47
CA GLY A 57 3.87 1.74 0.59
C GLY A 57 3.33 1.44 1.99
N ASN A 58 4.12 1.79 3.00
CA ASN A 58 3.77 1.56 4.39
C ASN A 58 2.96 2.73 4.97
N ILE A 59 1.76 2.43 5.46
CA ILE A 59 0.89 3.40 6.11
C ILE A 59 1.05 3.25 7.61
N THR A 60 1.41 4.34 8.28
CA THR A 60 1.54 4.36 9.75
C THR A 60 0.40 5.17 10.34
N ILE A 61 -0.36 4.57 11.26
CA ILE A 61 -1.40 5.25 12.03
C ILE A 61 -0.86 5.52 13.42
N SER A 62 -0.57 6.80 13.72
CA SER A 62 -0.06 7.22 15.02
C SER A 62 -1.09 8.01 15.81
N GLU A 63 -1.12 7.77 17.12
CA GLU A 63 -1.99 8.49 18.03
C GLU A 63 -1.20 9.41 18.96
N LYS A 64 -1.77 10.58 19.24
CA LYS A 64 -1.43 11.39 20.41
C LYS A 64 -2.62 11.44 21.37
N PRO A 65 -2.58 10.73 22.51
CA PRO A 65 -3.68 10.70 23.46
C PRO A 65 -3.81 12.01 24.24
N SER A 66 -5.04 12.43 24.51
CA SER A 66 -5.36 13.57 25.38
C SER A 66 -6.56 13.25 26.26
N ALA A 67 -6.32 13.12 27.57
CA ALA A 67 -7.36 12.74 28.53
C ALA A 67 -8.56 13.70 28.57
N ARG A 68 -8.34 14.98 28.26
CA ARG A 68 -9.37 16.02 28.38
C ARG A 68 -10.27 16.13 27.16
N TRP A 69 -9.75 15.80 25.97
CA TRP A 69 -10.45 16.07 24.72
C TRP A 69 -10.70 14.81 23.89
N GLY A 70 -9.79 13.82 23.93
CA GLY A 70 -9.80 12.67 23.02
C GLY A 70 -8.44 12.37 22.41
N SER A 71 -8.45 11.76 21.23
CA SER A 71 -7.25 11.21 20.60
C SER A 71 -6.99 11.86 19.25
N TRP A 72 -5.79 12.39 19.06
CA TRP A 72 -5.37 12.92 17.77
C TRP A 72 -4.75 11.81 16.94
N ILE A 73 -5.42 11.41 15.87
CA ILE A 73 -4.93 10.39 14.96
C ILE A 73 -4.25 11.07 13.77
N THR A 74 -3.06 10.58 13.43
CA THR A 74 -2.28 11.01 12.28
C THR A 74 -1.95 9.81 11.43
N ILE A 75 -2.36 9.84 10.16
CA ILE A 75 -2.05 8.83 9.16
C ILE A 75 -0.90 9.37 8.31
N LYS A 76 0.18 8.60 8.22
CA LYS A 76 1.39 8.98 7.49
C LYS A 76 1.82 7.89 6.54
N ILE A 77 2.57 8.30 5.53
CA ILE A 77 3.43 7.42 4.74
C ILE A 77 4.85 7.92 4.90
N ASP A 78 5.74 7.05 5.36
CA ASP A 78 7.12 7.40 5.73
C ASP A 78 7.15 8.61 6.69
N GLN A 79 7.54 9.79 6.19
CA GLN A 79 7.61 11.04 6.96
C GLN A 79 6.46 12.02 6.66
N ASP A 80 5.63 11.74 5.65
CA ASP A 80 4.63 12.68 5.16
C ASP A 80 3.23 12.39 5.69
N VAL A 81 2.51 13.46 6.03
CA VAL A 81 1.20 13.39 6.67
C VAL A 81 0.10 13.37 5.61
N LEU A 82 -0.54 12.20 5.49
CA LEU A 82 -1.68 12.01 4.61
C LEU A 82 -2.94 12.63 5.22
N HIS A 83 -3.25 12.31 6.46
CA HIS A 83 -4.49 12.78 7.08
C HIS A 83 -4.35 12.92 8.59
N GLN A 84 -5.15 13.82 9.16
CA GLN A 84 -5.26 14.00 10.60
C GLN A 84 -6.72 14.13 10.99
N ALA A 85 -7.11 13.42 12.04
CA ALA A 85 -8.46 13.41 12.56
C ALA A 85 -8.43 13.47 14.08
N PHE A 86 -9.46 14.11 14.64
CA PHE A 86 -9.69 14.12 16.07
C PHE A 86 -10.80 13.15 16.45
N LEU A 87 -10.51 12.23 17.37
CA LEU A 87 -11.47 11.24 17.84
C LEU A 87 -11.90 11.55 19.26
N PHE A 88 -13.21 11.69 19.47
CA PHE A 88 -13.78 11.84 20.80
C PHE A 88 -13.78 10.51 21.56
N PRO A 89 -13.57 10.51 22.90
CA PRO A 89 -13.66 9.29 23.71
C PRO A 89 -15.03 8.63 23.63
N THR A 90 -16.08 9.42 23.44
CA THR A 90 -17.47 8.95 23.29
C THR A 90 -17.75 8.33 21.92
N LYS A 91 -16.74 8.22 21.04
CA LYS A 91 -16.86 7.73 19.65
C LYS A 91 -17.91 8.46 18.82
N ARG A 92 -18.25 9.70 19.19
CA ARG A 92 -19.08 10.55 18.35
C ARG A 92 -18.37 10.79 17.01
N ASP A 93 -19.12 10.67 15.92
CA ASP A 93 -18.63 10.84 14.55
C ASP A 93 -17.53 9.84 14.15
N PHE A 94 -17.32 8.76 14.92
CA PHE A 94 -16.24 7.80 14.69
C PHE A 94 -16.29 7.17 13.29
N ASN A 95 -17.44 6.60 12.90
CA ASN A 95 -17.59 5.96 11.59
C ASN A 95 -17.38 6.94 10.44
N ARG A 96 -17.86 8.18 10.61
CA ARG A 96 -17.68 9.26 9.65
C ARG A 96 -16.20 9.65 9.53
N ASN A 97 -15.48 9.75 10.63
CA ASN A 97 -14.04 10.03 10.62
C ASN A 97 -13.25 8.92 9.94
N VAL A 98 -13.61 7.64 10.15
CA VAL A 98 -12.97 6.52 9.47
C VAL A 98 -13.22 6.57 7.96
N GLU A 99 -14.46 6.81 7.53
CA GLU A 99 -14.82 6.95 6.11
C GLU A 99 -14.08 8.12 5.45
N LEU A 100 -14.14 9.31 6.05
CA LEU A 100 -13.43 10.49 5.57
C LEU A 100 -11.91 10.27 5.50
N ALA A 101 -11.34 9.59 6.49
CA ALA A 101 -9.91 9.28 6.49
C ALA A 101 -9.55 8.33 5.34
N THR A 102 -10.35 7.29 5.11
CA THR A 102 -10.13 6.31 4.03
C THR A 102 -10.15 7.00 2.67
N ASP A 103 -11.17 7.83 2.42
CA ASP A 103 -11.33 8.57 1.17
C ASP A 103 -10.19 9.57 0.95
N LYS A 104 -9.84 10.35 1.99
CA LYS A 104 -8.80 11.38 1.90
C LYS A 104 -7.41 10.79 1.71
N VAL A 105 -7.12 9.67 2.35
CA VAL A 105 -5.86 8.97 2.18
C VAL A 105 -5.76 8.40 0.76
N ALA A 106 -6.81 7.73 0.27
CA ALA A 106 -6.85 7.21 -1.10
C ALA A 106 -6.70 8.34 -2.15
N GLU A 107 -7.42 9.45 -1.98
CA GLU A 107 -7.33 10.61 -2.86
C GLU A 107 -5.89 11.18 -2.90
N LYS A 108 -5.27 11.36 -1.73
CA LYS A 108 -3.90 11.90 -1.66
C LYS A 108 -2.86 10.96 -2.24
N LEU A 109 -3.02 9.65 -2.08
CA LEU A 109 -2.10 8.68 -2.67
C LEU A 109 -2.21 8.65 -4.19
N ALA A 110 -3.44 8.67 -4.73
CA ALA A 110 -3.67 8.73 -6.17
C ALA A 110 -3.04 9.98 -6.80
N ARG A 111 -3.21 11.16 -6.15
CA ARG A 111 -2.57 12.41 -6.62
C ARG A 111 -1.04 12.31 -6.65
N ARG A 112 -0.42 11.73 -5.61
CA ARG A 112 1.04 11.56 -5.58
C ARG A 112 1.58 10.66 -6.66
N GLN A 113 0.91 9.54 -6.94
CA GLN A 113 1.34 8.62 -8.00
C GLN A 113 1.35 9.34 -9.36
N VAL A 114 0.33 10.16 -9.61
CA VAL A 114 0.28 11.02 -10.80
C VAL A 114 1.45 12.00 -10.80
N ASP A 115 1.65 12.76 -9.72
CA ASP A 115 2.74 13.74 -9.63
C ASP A 115 4.13 13.09 -9.84
N GLN A 116 4.38 11.92 -9.25
CA GLN A 116 5.62 11.16 -9.44
C GLN A 116 5.81 10.71 -10.90
N SER A 117 4.74 10.23 -11.55
CA SER A 117 4.82 9.83 -12.96
C SER A 117 5.08 11.01 -13.91
N LEU A 118 4.52 12.18 -13.59
CA LEU A 118 4.74 13.41 -14.36
C LEU A 118 6.16 13.94 -14.19
N LEU A 119 6.68 13.97 -12.96
CA LEU A 119 8.06 14.38 -12.68
C LEU A 119 9.08 13.44 -13.34
N ASN A 120 8.84 12.12 -13.29
CA ASN A 120 9.71 11.14 -13.95
C ASN A 120 9.71 11.27 -15.48
N THR A 121 8.58 11.67 -16.08
CA THR A 121 8.49 11.91 -17.54
C THR A 121 9.19 13.21 -17.94
N GLY A 122 9.15 14.23 -17.09
CA GLY A 122 9.78 15.54 -17.36
C GLY A 122 11.30 15.54 -17.27
N ASP A 123 11.90 14.65 -16.48
CA ASP A 123 13.36 14.59 -16.26
C ASP A 123 14.14 13.95 -17.42
N LEU A 124 13.44 13.38 -18.42
CA LEU A 124 14.05 12.84 -19.66
C LEU A 124 14.32 13.92 -20.72
N THR A 125 14.05 15.20 -20.44
CA THR A 125 14.26 16.31 -21.38
C THR A 125 15.27 17.32 -20.81
N ARG A 126 16.53 16.90 -20.72
CA ARG A 126 17.72 17.76 -20.60
C ARG A 126 18.92 16.90 -20.99
N ASP A 127 19.14 16.71 -22.29
CA ASP A 127 19.89 17.62 -23.16
C ASP A 127 21.37 17.62 -22.77
N GLU A 128 22.06 16.64 -23.36
CA GLU A 128 23.49 16.43 -23.26
C GLU A 128 24.17 17.42 -24.21
N PHE A 129 24.76 18.48 -23.66
CA PHE A 129 25.68 19.36 -24.35
C PHE A 129 26.93 19.60 -23.50
#